data_AF-W9DQZ1-F1
#
_entry.id   AF-W9DQZ1-F1
#
_cell.length_a   1.000
_cell.length_b   1.000
_cell.length_c   1.000
_cell.angle_alpha   90.00
_cell.angle_beta   90.00
_cell.angle_gamma   90.00
#
_symmetry.space_group_name_H-M   'P 1'
#
loop_
_entity.id
_entity.type
_entity.pdbx_description
1 polymer ?
#
loop_
_entity_poly.entity_id
_entity_poly.type
_entity_poly.pdbx_seq_one_letter_code
_entity_poly.pdbx_strand_id
1 'polypeptide(L)'
;MNSTKMNSMDMKSMDMEDMENMDMMDMENMNLCQSCGMPMKEHMDFGTNEDGSMNNTYCTHCYQKGDFTEPDMCMDDMINKCTHMMTEMEKMSEKDAKEMNMRLIPTLKRWMMGKM
;
A
#
# COMPACT_ATOMS: atom_id res chain seq x y z
N MET A 1 1.37 16.95 -60.73
CA MET A 1 2.43 16.54 -59.80
C MET A 1 1.94 16.81 -58.40
N ASN A 2 1.61 15.74 -57.69
CA ASN A 2 0.92 15.75 -56.41
C ASN A 2 1.86 16.19 -55.30
N SER A 3 1.42 17.13 -54.47
CA SER A 3 1.94 17.36 -53.13
C SER A 3 0.83 18.00 -52.31
N THR A 4 -0.20 17.20 -52.03
CA THR A 4 -1.24 17.53 -51.07
C THR A 4 -0.60 17.59 -49.69
N LYS A 5 -0.70 18.77 -49.09
CA LYS A 5 -0.22 19.08 -47.74
C LYS A 5 -0.81 18.11 -46.72
N MET A 6 0.06 17.72 -45.80
CA MET A 6 -0.17 16.96 -44.57
C MET A 6 -1.59 17.13 -44.00
N ASN A 7 -2.32 16.01 -43.87
CA ASN A 7 -3.48 15.91 -43.00
C ASN A 7 -2.97 15.78 -41.55
N SER A 8 -2.82 16.91 -40.87
CA SER A 8 -2.89 16.97 -39.41
C SER A 8 -4.33 17.33 -39.06
N MET A 9 -4.89 16.68 -38.05
CA MET A 9 -6.27 16.85 -37.55
C MET A 9 -7.25 15.84 -38.17
N ASP A 10 -7.24 14.63 -37.61
CA ASP A 10 -8.43 13.98 -37.06
C ASP A 10 -7.99 13.00 -35.97
N MET A 11 -7.43 13.57 -34.91
CA MET A 11 -7.13 12.93 -33.62
C MET A 11 -8.26 13.27 -32.63
N LYS A 12 -9.50 13.28 -33.13
CA LYS A 12 -10.73 13.68 -32.43
C LYS A 12 -11.82 12.65 -32.66
N SER A 13 -11.55 11.41 -32.27
CA SER A 13 -12.55 10.35 -32.15
C SER A 13 -12.08 9.29 -31.16
N MET A 14 -11.45 9.74 -30.07
CA MET A 14 -11.43 8.94 -28.84
C MET A 14 -12.46 9.64 -27.97
N ASP A 15 -13.62 8.99 -27.84
CA ASP A 15 -14.75 9.53 -27.13
C ASP A 15 -14.37 9.84 -25.68
N MET A 16 -14.79 11.01 -25.21
CA MET A 16 -14.48 11.56 -23.88
C MET A 16 -14.97 10.64 -22.74
N GLU A 17 -15.87 9.70 -23.07
CA GLU A 17 -16.47 8.73 -22.15
C GLU A 17 -15.58 7.51 -21.85
N ASP A 18 -14.49 7.28 -22.60
CA ASP A 18 -13.55 6.17 -22.35
C ASP A 18 -12.43 6.52 -21.34
N MET A 19 -12.10 7.80 -21.18
CA MET A 19 -11.08 8.24 -20.20
C MET A 19 -11.64 8.31 -18.76
N GLU A 20 -12.97 8.33 -18.60
CA GLU A 20 -13.64 8.44 -17.30
C GLU A 20 -14.00 7.09 -16.66
N ASN A 21 -13.85 5.96 -17.36
CA ASN A 21 -14.36 4.65 -16.94
C ASN A 21 -13.31 3.59 -16.55
N MET A 22 -12.04 3.95 -16.29
CA MET A 22 -11.01 2.97 -15.90
C MET A 22 -10.58 2.95 -14.42
N ASP A 23 -11.10 3.78 -13.51
CA ASP A 23 -10.70 3.72 -12.08
C ASP A 23 -11.85 3.90 -11.07
N MET A 24 -12.97 3.21 -11.27
CA MET A 24 -14.09 3.10 -10.30
C MET A 24 -14.26 1.68 -9.74
N MET A 25 -13.17 0.99 -9.40
CA MET A 25 -13.24 -0.33 -8.72
C MET A 25 -12.26 -0.52 -7.55
N ASP A 26 -11.59 0.53 -7.05
CA ASP A 26 -10.48 0.38 -6.08
C ASP A 26 -10.75 1.02 -4.69
N MET A 27 -12.01 1.25 -4.33
CA MET A 27 -12.38 1.90 -3.05
C MET A 27 -12.76 0.92 -1.91
N GLU A 28 -13.07 -0.35 -2.19
CA GLU A 28 -13.87 -1.12 -1.21
C GLU A 28 -13.16 -2.15 -0.33
N ASN A 29 -11.84 -2.35 -0.38
CA ASN A 29 -11.12 -3.08 0.69
C ASN A 29 -9.64 -2.67 0.77
N MET A 30 -9.35 -1.51 1.35
CA MET A 30 -7.99 -1.17 1.80
C MET A 30 -7.58 -2.12 2.94
N ASN A 31 -7.11 -3.31 2.58
CA ASN A 31 -6.57 -4.27 3.55
C ASN A 31 -5.25 -3.72 4.08
N LEU A 32 -5.29 -3.06 5.24
CA LEU A 32 -4.08 -2.58 5.90
C LEU A 32 -3.39 -3.72 6.63
N CYS A 33 -2.08 -3.84 6.45
CA CYS A 33 -1.26 -4.80 7.18
C CYS A 33 -1.38 -4.54 8.68
N GLN A 34 -1.80 -5.55 9.44
CA GLN A 34 -2.01 -5.46 10.89
C GLN A 34 -0.70 -5.54 11.71
N SER A 35 0.44 -5.25 11.08
CA SER A 35 1.76 -5.11 11.69
C SER A 35 2.40 -3.75 11.37
N CYS A 36 2.45 -3.35 10.09
CA CYS A 36 3.07 -2.07 9.69
C CYS A 36 2.08 -0.98 9.25
N GLY A 37 0.80 -1.31 9.07
CA GLY A 37 -0.21 -0.36 8.61
C GLY A 37 -0.16 -0.03 7.12
N MET A 38 0.73 -0.67 6.35
CA MET A 38 0.81 -0.47 4.90
C MET A 38 -0.41 -1.03 4.17
N PRO A 39 -0.93 -0.33 3.14
CA PRO A 39 -2.01 -0.84 2.30
C PRO A 39 -1.53 -2.04 1.48
N MET A 40 -2.31 -3.12 1.48
CA MET A 40 -2.12 -4.30 0.65
C MET A 40 -3.21 -4.30 -0.43
N LYS A 41 -2.80 -4.17 -1.69
CA LYS A 41 -3.71 -4.11 -2.84
C LYS A 41 -3.58 -5.35 -3.70
N GLU A 42 -2.34 -5.69 -4.03
CA GLU A 42 -2.02 -6.79 -4.95
C GLU A 42 -1.79 -8.08 -4.20
N HIS A 43 -2.01 -9.22 -4.88
CA HIS A 43 -1.72 -10.55 -4.32
C HIS A 43 -0.27 -10.69 -3.81
N MET A 44 0.67 -9.95 -4.42
CA MET A 44 2.08 -9.95 -4.02
C MET A 44 2.35 -9.19 -2.71
N ASP A 45 1.45 -8.29 -2.31
CA ASP A 45 1.59 -7.52 -1.08
C ASP A 45 1.25 -8.37 0.16
N PHE A 46 0.47 -9.44 0.00
CA PHE A 46 0.04 -10.31 1.09
C PHE A 46 1.14 -11.28 1.52
N GLY A 47 1.20 -11.54 2.82
CA GLY A 47 2.14 -12.51 3.40
C GLY A 47 1.80 -13.94 3.03
N THR A 48 2.63 -14.88 3.49
CA THR A 48 2.41 -16.32 3.31
C THR A 48 2.37 -17.04 4.65
N ASN A 49 1.41 -17.94 4.79
CA ASN A 49 1.30 -18.86 5.93
C ASN A 49 2.28 -20.03 5.75
N GLU A 50 2.44 -20.85 6.79
CA GLU A 50 3.36 -22.00 6.78
C GLU A 50 3.02 -23.03 5.68
N ASP A 51 1.73 -23.19 5.37
CA ASP A 51 1.22 -24.07 4.31
C ASP A 51 1.37 -23.49 2.90
N GLY A 52 1.94 -22.28 2.76
CA GLY A 52 2.08 -21.57 1.49
C GLY A 52 0.81 -20.85 1.03
N SER A 53 -0.28 -20.88 1.81
CA SER A 53 -1.48 -20.06 1.54
C SER A 53 -1.22 -18.59 1.84
N MET A 54 -2.01 -17.69 1.25
CA MET A 54 -1.85 -16.26 1.44
C MET A 54 -2.41 -15.77 2.77
N ASN A 55 -1.73 -14.80 3.37
CA ASN A 55 -2.11 -14.17 4.61
C ASN A 55 -2.77 -12.80 4.33
N ASN A 56 -4.09 -12.71 4.51
CA ASN A 56 -4.85 -11.47 4.29
C ASN A 56 -4.72 -10.45 5.43
N THR A 57 -3.96 -10.77 6.49
CA THR A 57 -3.82 -9.94 7.70
C THR A 57 -2.51 -9.17 7.70
N TYR A 58 -1.44 -9.77 7.19
CA TYR A 58 -0.09 -9.21 7.21
C TYR A 58 0.50 -9.18 5.81
N CYS A 59 1.31 -8.17 5.53
CA CYS A 59 1.97 -8.05 4.24
C CYS A 59 3.18 -8.98 4.14
N THR A 60 3.62 -9.22 2.89
CA THR A 60 4.81 -10.01 2.55
C THR A 60 6.07 -9.51 3.25
N HIS A 61 6.18 -8.21 3.55
CA HIS A 61 7.35 -7.67 4.25
C HIS A 61 7.36 -7.97 5.75
N CYS A 62 6.19 -8.14 6.35
CA CYS A 62 6.05 -8.39 7.79
C CYS A 62 5.96 -9.88 8.11
N TYR A 63 5.39 -10.69 7.23
CA TYR A 63 5.06 -12.09 7.54
C TYR A 63 5.25 -12.99 6.32
N GLN A 64 6.10 -14.01 6.46
CA GLN A 64 6.42 -14.96 5.40
C GLN A 64 6.54 -16.37 5.97
N LYS A 65 6.02 -17.35 5.23
CA LYS A 65 6.13 -18.79 5.56
C LYS A 65 5.69 -19.14 6.98
N GLY A 66 4.69 -18.44 7.52
CA GLY A 66 4.17 -18.72 8.86
C GLY A 66 4.81 -17.92 10.00
N ASP A 67 5.85 -17.12 9.72
CA ASP A 67 6.58 -16.37 10.74
C ASP A 67 6.74 -14.88 10.39
N PHE A 68 6.86 -14.05 11.44
CA PHE A 68 7.25 -12.66 11.26
C PHE A 68 8.71 -12.58 10.79
N THR A 69 8.98 -11.74 9.81
CA THR A 69 10.34 -11.51 9.29
C THR A 69 11.27 -10.90 10.35
N GLU A 70 10.71 -10.13 11.28
CA GLU A 70 11.41 -9.48 12.38
C GLU A 70 10.65 -9.74 13.70
N PRO A 71 10.78 -10.94 14.30
CA PRO A 71 10.01 -11.32 15.48
C PRO A 71 10.38 -10.52 16.73
N ASP A 72 11.66 -10.15 16.88
CA ASP A 72 12.19 -9.40 18.02
C ASP A 72 11.98 -7.88 17.91
N MET A 73 11.38 -7.40 16.82
CA MET A 73 11.12 -5.97 16.62
C MET A 73 10.11 -5.47 17.65
N CYS A 74 10.42 -4.33 18.28
CA CYS A 74 9.50 -3.67 19.19
C CYS A 74 8.57 -2.69 18.46
N MET A 75 7.52 -2.24 19.16
CA MET A 75 6.53 -1.32 18.60
C MET A 75 7.15 0.01 18.18
N ASP A 76 8.05 0.56 19.00
CA ASP A 76 8.74 1.82 18.72
C ASP A 76 9.64 1.71 17.48
N ASP A 77 10.31 0.58 17.29
CA ASP A 77 11.12 0.31 16.11
C ASP A 77 10.25 0.25 14.84
N MET A 78 9.07 -0.37 14.93
CA MET A 78 8.12 -0.38 13.81
C MET A 78 7.61 1.02 13.48
N ILE A 79 7.30 1.84 14.49
CA ILE A 79 6.91 3.25 14.28
C ILE A 79 8.02 4.00 13.54
N ASN A 80 9.27 3.87 13.97
CA ASN A 80 10.41 4.52 13.33
C ASN A 80 10.61 4.01 11.89
N LYS A 81 10.49 2.71 11.66
CA LYS A 81 10.60 2.10 10.33
C LYS A 81 9.52 2.60 9.37
N CYS A 82 8.25 2.59 9.79
CA CYS A 82 7.15 3.12 8.99
C CYS A 82 7.27 4.64 8.77
N THR A 83 7.76 5.37 9.76
CA THR A 83 8.04 6.81 9.63
C THR A 83 9.06 7.06 8.53
N HIS A 84 10.18 6.34 8.57
CA HIS A 84 11.23 6.48 7.57
C HIS A 84 10.71 6.14 6.17
N MET A 85 10.00 5.03 6.00
CA MET A 85 9.38 4.66 4.72
C MET A 85 8.44 5.75 4.19
N MET A 86 7.55 6.30 5.02
CA MET A 86 6.64 7.39 4.62
C MET A 86 7.39 8.67 4.24
N THR A 87 8.47 9.01 4.96
CA THR A 87 9.28 10.19 4.61
C THR A 87 10.00 10.05 3.28
N GLU A 88 10.52 8.85 2.99
CA GLU A 88 11.28 8.61 1.76
C GLU A 88 10.37 8.40 0.55
N MET A 89 9.29 7.64 0.71
CA MET A 89 8.41 7.24 -0.38
C MET A 89 7.30 8.26 -0.66
N GLU A 90 6.64 8.76 0.39
CA GLU A 90 5.48 9.66 0.28
C GLU A 90 5.85 11.14 0.40
N LYS A 91 7.14 11.45 0.65
CA LYS A 91 7.65 12.81 0.89
C LYS A 91 6.91 13.55 2.01
N MET A 92 6.32 12.80 2.93
CA MET A 92 5.68 13.36 4.12
C MET A 92 6.77 13.85 5.09
N SER A 93 6.45 14.86 5.92
CA SER A 93 7.40 15.30 6.94
C SER A 93 7.60 14.20 7.99
N GLU A 94 8.83 14.06 8.50
CA GLU A 94 9.14 13.06 9.54
C GLU A 94 8.23 13.20 10.76
N LYS A 95 7.94 14.45 11.14
CA LYS A 95 7.06 14.75 12.25
C LYS A 95 5.64 14.21 12.00
N ASP A 96 5.05 14.52 10.85
CA ASP A 96 3.68 14.11 10.55
C ASP A 96 3.59 12.58 10.40
N ALA A 97 4.56 11.98 9.70
CA ALA A 97 4.69 10.53 9.55
C ALA A 97 4.77 9.82 10.90
N LYS A 98 5.58 10.35 11.82
CA LYS A 98 5.74 9.79 13.16
C LYS A 98 4.47 9.94 13.98
N GLU A 99 3.83 11.10 13.95
CA GLU A 99 2.57 11.32 14.67
C GLU A 99 1.45 10.40 14.16
N MET A 100 1.38 10.14 12.86
CA MET A 100 0.43 9.18 12.28
C MET A 100 0.73 7.76 12.73
N ASN A 101 1.98 7.31 12.60
CA ASN A 101 2.38 5.95 12.98
C ASN A 101 2.25 5.70 14.49
N MET A 102 2.52 6.69 15.33
CA MET A 102 2.29 6.62 16.78
C MET A 102 0.81 6.41 17.14
N ARG A 103 -0.13 6.83 16.29
CA ARG A 103 -1.56 6.59 16.49
C ARG A 103 -2.01 5.27 15.89
N LEU A 104 -1.48 4.92 14.71
CA LEU A 104 -1.89 3.74 13.96
C LEU A 104 -1.28 2.45 14.51
N ILE A 105 0.05 2.37 14.64
CA ILE A 105 0.77 1.14 14.99
C ILE A 105 0.24 0.49 16.28
N PRO A 106 -0.01 1.22 17.39
CA PRO A 106 -0.54 0.61 18.62
C PRO A 106 -1.95 0.02 18.49
N THR A 107 -2.71 0.39 17.45
CA THR A 107 -4.05 -0.15 17.19
C THR A 107 -4.06 -1.41 16.34
N LEU A 108 -2.91 -1.82 15.78
CA LEU A 108 -2.82 -2.99 14.92
C LEU A 108 -2.71 -4.28 15.73
N LYS A 109 -3.24 -5.39 15.20
CA LYS A 109 -3.34 -6.68 15.92
C LYS A 109 -2.02 -7.18 16.52
N ARG A 110 -0.89 -7.00 15.82
CA ARG A 110 0.43 -7.43 16.32
C ARG A 110 0.83 -6.71 17.61
N TRP A 111 0.46 -5.45 17.73
CA TRP A 111 0.93 -4.51 18.76
C TRP A 111 -0.12 -4.21 19.82
N MET A 112 -1.38 -4.54 19.55
CA MET A 112 -2.49 -4.37 20.46
C MET A 112 -2.35 -5.33 21.66
N MET A 113 -1.54 -4.92 22.64
CA MET A 113 -1.47 -5.58 23.95
C MET A 113 -2.53 -4.97 24.87
N GLY A 114 -3.70 -5.62 24.93
CA GLY A 114 -4.60 -5.55 26.08
C GLY A 114 -5.33 -4.21 26.33
N LYS A 115 -6.02 -3.64 25.34
CA LYS A 115 -7.20 -2.82 25.65
C LYS A 115 -8.43 -3.72 25.67
N MET A 116 -8.68 -4.32 26.85
CA MET A 116 -10.02 -4.79 27.23
C MET A 116 -10.92 -3.59 27.51
#